data_AF-A0A812K8W3-F1
#
_entry.id   AF-A0A812K8W3-F1
#
_cell.length_a   1.000
_cell.length_b   1.000
_cell.length_c   1.000
_cell.angle_alpha   90.00
_cell.angle_beta   90.00
_cell.angle_gamma   90.00
#
_symmetry.space_group_name_H-M   'P 1'
#
loop_
_entity.id
_entity.type
_entity.pdbx_description
1 polymer ?
#
loop_
_entity_poly.entity_id
_entity_poly.type
_entity_poly.pdbx_seq_one_letter_code
_entity_poly.pdbx_strand_id
1 'polypeptide(L)'
;VPVEVRARTLQALHLDFLPPGPQMSSHVPLRIAAVLGAIVGFSALSVCSWIYTVRTRSPEETRPHVAYLIQAYRPECAIWEVERLMRKVVLSLIATVLPVTLSPALQMEAVTLVLIASLVAHLYFWPYQADDWNRAEIGLLFVSLTITGMTTCLIANDLHWAKSKLTQRVLVFLICSIAGGICIVMLVTFSLAYLAERRQRAEAKKAEVQTMRSLSPRREAAAEPRADETSTVDD
;
A
#
# COMPACT_ATOMS: atom_id res chain seq x y z
N VAL A 1 -12.70 28.01 42.99
CA VAL A 1 -13.74 26.96 42.85
C VAL A 1 -13.52 25.94 43.96
N PRO A 2 -14.51 25.69 44.83
CA PRO A 2 -14.34 24.78 45.95
C PRO A 2 -14.08 23.35 45.46
N VAL A 3 -13.15 22.65 46.12
CA VAL A 3 -12.66 21.30 45.77
C VAL A 3 -13.81 20.29 45.59
N GLU A 4 -14.90 20.50 46.33
CA GLU A 4 -16.11 19.68 46.32
C GLU A 4 -16.91 19.77 45.00
N VAL A 5 -16.89 20.93 44.34
CA VAL A 5 -17.51 21.09 43.01
C VAL A 5 -16.71 20.30 41.97
N ARG A 6 -15.37 20.27 42.11
CA ARG A 6 -14.49 19.52 41.19
C ARG A 6 -14.68 18.00 41.31
N ALA A 7 -14.89 17.49 42.53
CA ALA A 7 -15.18 16.08 42.76
C ALA A 7 -16.52 15.63 42.14
N ARG A 8 -17.57 16.46 42.24
CA ARG A 8 -18.86 16.18 41.59
C ARG A 8 -18.79 16.27 40.08
N THR A 9 -17.95 17.16 39.53
CA THR A 9 -17.76 17.25 38.07
C THR A 9 -17.04 16.02 37.51
N LEU A 10 -16.11 15.43 38.28
CA LEU A 10 -15.42 14.19 37.89
C LEU A 10 -16.33 12.95 38.01
N GLN A 11 -17.25 12.91 38.98
CA GLN A 11 -18.26 11.85 39.08
C GLN A 11 -19.35 11.96 38.00
N ALA A 12 -19.69 13.16 37.53
CA ALA A 12 -20.64 13.34 36.42
C ALA A 12 -20.06 13.00 35.03
N LEU A 13 -18.73 12.91 34.92
CA LEU A 13 -18.05 12.36 33.74
C LEU A 13 -18.01 10.82 33.76
N HIS A 14 -18.54 10.19 34.80
CA HIS A 14 -18.62 8.74 34.96
C HIS A 14 -19.77 8.16 34.12
N LEU A 15 -19.68 8.27 32.79
CA LEU A 15 -20.31 7.35 31.83
C LEU A 15 -21.82 7.07 32.01
N ASP A 16 -22.63 8.06 32.37
CA ASP A 16 -24.11 7.95 32.36
C ASP A 16 -24.72 7.75 30.94
N PHE A 17 -23.87 7.72 29.90
CA PHE A 17 -24.29 7.42 28.52
C PHE A 17 -24.51 5.93 28.26
N LEU A 18 -24.11 5.04 29.19
CA LEU A 18 -24.41 3.62 29.08
C LEU A 18 -25.79 3.37 29.66
N PRO A 19 -26.79 2.93 28.86
CA PRO A 19 -28.10 2.58 29.39
C PRO A 19 -27.92 1.53 30.51
N PRO A 20 -28.72 1.58 31.60
CA PRO A 20 -28.67 0.59 32.66
C PRO A 20 -28.79 -0.80 32.03
N GLY A 21 -27.68 -1.54 32.08
CA GLY A 21 -27.49 -2.68 31.20
C GLY A 21 -28.54 -3.76 31.46
N PRO A 22 -29.21 -4.30 30.42
CA PRO A 22 -29.79 -5.64 30.55
C PRO A 22 -28.66 -6.55 30.97
N GLN A 23 -28.85 -7.36 32.03
CA GLN A 23 -27.85 -8.28 32.59
C GLN A 23 -26.96 -8.82 31.46
N MET A 24 -25.76 -8.25 31.31
CA MET A 24 -24.87 -8.60 30.22
C MET A 24 -24.49 -10.06 30.46
N SER A 25 -25.11 -10.96 29.71
CA SER A 25 -24.72 -12.36 29.72
C SER A 25 -23.21 -12.41 29.48
N SER A 26 -22.49 -13.11 30.35
CA SER A 26 -21.02 -13.20 30.38
C SER A 26 -20.38 -13.66 29.05
N HIS A 27 -21.19 -14.00 28.05
CA HIS A 27 -20.79 -14.48 26.75
C HIS A 27 -20.44 -13.38 25.73
N VAL A 28 -20.99 -12.15 25.84
CA VAL A 28 -20.72 -11.07 24.85
C VAL A 28 -19.25 -10.64 24.82
N PRO A 29 -18.59 -10.29 25.94
CA PRO A 29 -17.18 -9.87 25.92
C PRO A 29 -16.25 -11.00 25.43
N LEU A 30 -16.58 -12.26 25.75
CA LEU A 30 -15.80 -13.41 25.30
C LEU A 30 -15.85 -13.59 23.78
N ARG A 31 -17.01 -13.39 23.14
CA ARG A 31 -17.14 -13.47 21.68
C ARG A 31 -16.36 -12.36 20.99
N ILE A 32 -16.42 -11.13 21.50
CA ILE A 32 -15.66 -10.00 20.94
C ILE A 32 -14.16 -10.27 21.08
N ALA A 33 -13.70 -10.70 22.25
CA ALA A 33 -12.30 -11.06 22.47
C ALA A 33 -11.83 -12.20 21.54
N ALA A 34 -12.66 -13.23 21.32
CA ALA A 34 -12.35 -14.32 20.40
C ALA A 34 -12.22 -13.85 18.95
N VAL A 35 -13.13 -12.99 18.48
CA VAL A 35 -13.07 -12.43 17.11
C VAL A 35 -11.83 -11.54 16.94
N LEU A 36 -11.55 -10.66 17.90
CA LEU A 36 -10.35 -9.82 17.87
C LEU A 36 -9.07 -10.66 17.90
N GLY A 37 -9.02 -11.69 18.75
CA GLY A 37 -7.91 -12.64 18.81
C GLY A 37 -7.71 -13.38 17.49
N ALA A 38 -8.79 -13.79 16.82
CA ALA A 38 -8.72 -14.42 15.50
C ALA A 38 -8.17 -13.46 14.44
N ILE A 39 -8.65 -12.22 14.38
CA ILE A 39 -8.17 -11.20 13.43
C ILE A 39 -6.67 -10.92 13.63
N VAL A 40 -6.25 -10.73 14.88
CA VAL A 40 -4.83 -10.53 15.22
C VAL A 40 -4.00 -11.76 14.87
N GLY A 41 -4.49 -12.96 15.17
CA GLY A 41 -3.85 -14.23 14.86
C GLY A 41 -3.65 -14.41 13.35
N PHE A 42 -4.69 -14.24 12.53
CA PHE A 42 -4.59 -14.33 11.07
C PHE A 42 -3.65 -13.28 10.49
N SER A 43 -3.68 -12.05 11.02
CA SER A 43 -2.76 -10.99 10.62
C SER A 43 -1.32 -11.36 10.91
N ALA A 44 -1.02 -11.86 12.12
CA ALA A 44 0.31 -12.31 12.50
C ALA A 44 0.79 -13.50 11.66
N LEU A 45 -0.08 -14.49 11.40
CA LEU A 45 0.25 -15.63 10.55
C LEU A 45 0.54 -15.21 9.10
N SER A 46 -0.24 -14.28 8.55
CA SER A 46 0.03 -13.71 7.22
C SER A 46 1.42 -13.08 7.16
N VAL A 47 1.78 -12.28 8.16
CA VAL A 47 3.08 -11.60 8.22
C VAL A 47 4.23 -12.57 8.39
N CYS A 48 4.11 -13.52 9.32
CA CYS A 48 5.10 -14.58 9.53
C CYS A 48 5.28 -15.44 8.27
N SER A 49 4.19 -15.75 7.57
CA SER A 49 4.24 -16.48 6.30
C SER A 49 5.01 -15.70 5.24
N TRP A 50 4.78 -14.39 5.10
CA TRP A 50 5.53 -13.55 4.18
C TRP A 50 7.00 -13.41 4.55
N ILE A 51 7.32 -13.20 5.83
CA ILE A 51 8.72 -13.16 6.30
C ILE A 51 9.42 -14.49 6.00
N TYR A 52 8.74 -15.61 6.26
CA TYR A 52 9.24 -16.94 5.95
C TYR A 52 9.49 -17.07 4.44
N THR A 53 8.52 -16.75 3.59
CA THR A 53 8.65 -16.83 2.13
C THR A 53 9.78 -15.95 1.60
N VAL A 54 10.00 -14.76 2.16
CA VAL A 54 11.12 -13.88 1.77
C VAL A 54 12.46 -14.48 2.21
N ARG A 55 12.54 -15.07 3.41
CA ARG A 55 13.78 -15.67 3.94
C ARG A 55 14.16 -16.99 3.28
N THR A 56 13.19 -17.82 2.92
CA THR A 56 13.44 -19.12 2.29
C THR A 56 13.66 -19.05 0.79
N ARG A 57 13.60 -17.85 0.21
CA ARG A 57 13.78 -17.67 -1.23
C ARG A 57 15.24 -17.79 -1.59
N SER A 58 15.61 -18.91 -2.23
CA SER A 58 16.95 -19.05 -2.81
C SER A 58 17.10 -18.09 -3.99
N PRO A 59 18.22 -17.34 -4.11
CA PRO A 59 18.45 -16.37 -5.18
C PRO A 59 18.43 -16.99 -6.60
N GLU A 60 18.56 -18.31 -6.70
CA GLU A 60 18.84 -19.02 -7.94
C GLU A 60 17.58 -19.43 -8.74
N GLU A 61 16.38 -19.36 -8.15
CA GLU A 61 15.14 -19.86 -8.78
C GLU A 61 14.08 -18.75 -8.97
N THR A 62 14.50 -17.57 -9.44
CA THR A 62 13.58 -16.46 -9.71
C THR A 62 12.80 -16.70 -11.00
N ARG A 63 11.66 -17.41 -10.87
CA ARG A 63 10.67 -17.50 -11.95
C ARG A 63 10.25 -16.09 -12.40
N PRO A 64 10.31 -15.78 -13.70
CA PRO A 64 10.22 -14.42 -14.22
C PRO A 64 8.90 -13.70 -13.91
N HIS A 65 7.81 -14.43 -13.65
CA HIS A 65 6.50 -13.82 -13.38
C HIS A 65 6.35 -13.25 -11.96
N VAL A 66 7.07 -13.78 -10.96
CA VAL A 66 7.01 -13.27 -9.57
C VAL A 66 8.12 -12.22 -9.33
N ALA A 67 9.15 -12.21 -10.18
CA ALA A 67 10.25 -11.25 -10.09
C ALA A 67 9.80 -9.81 -10.37
N TYR A 68 8.71 -9.59 -11.12
CA TYR A 68 8.30 -8.25 -11.55
C TYR A 68 7.98 -7.28 -10.39
N LEU A 69 7.37 -7.76 -9.30
CA LEU A 69 7.04 -6.91 -8.14
C LEU A 69 8.26 -6.57 -7.30
N ILE A 70 9.30 -7.40 -7.34
CA ILE A 70 10.49 -7.29 -6.51
C ILE A 70 11.63 -6.59 -7.25
N GLN A 71 11.59 -6.60 -8.59
CA GLN A 71 12.60 -6.02 -9.45
C GLN A 71 12.82 -4.51 -9.23
N ALA A 72 11.82 -3.81 -8.67
CA ALA A 72 11.93 -2.38 -8.36
C ALA A 72 12.76 -2.08 -7.10
N TYR A 73 12.95 -3.05 -6.20
CA TYR A 73 13.67 -2.87 -4.94
C TYR A 73 15.15 -3.26 -5.07
N ARG A 74 16.00 -2.66 -4.22
CA ARG A 74 17.37 -3.17 -4.03
C ARG A 74 17.31 -4.56 -3.41
N PRO A 75 18.20 -5.50 -3.79
CA PRO A 75 18.19 -6.86 -3.26
C PRO A 75 18.33 -6.90 -1.73
N GLU A 76 19.11 -5.98 -1.17
CA GLU A 76 19.30 -5.78 0.27
C GLU A 76 18.02 -5.35 1.00
N CYS A 77 17.08 -4.72 0.27
CA CYS A 77 15.84 -4.17 0.80
C CYS A 77 14.61 -4.99 0.42
N ALA A 78 14.75 -6.27 0.05
CA ALA A 78 13.61 -7.12 -0.29
C ALA A 78 12.56 -7.23 0.84
N ILE A 79 12.99 -7.07 2.10
CA ILE A 79 12.10 -7.03 3.28
C ILE A 79 11.14 -5.83 3.26
N TRP A 80 11.38 -4.82 2.43
CA TRP A 80 10.53 -3.63 2.33
C TRP A 80 9.15 -3.92 1.76
N GLU A 81 9.01 -4.98 0.94
CA GLU A 81 7.68 -5.44 0.51
C GLU A 81 6.84 -5.88 1.71
N VAL A 82 7.48 -6.53 2.70
CA VAL A 82 6.84 -6.92 3.96
C VAL A 82 6.45 -5.67 4.76
N GLU A 83 7.27 -4.61 4.79
CA GLU A 83 6.90 -3.33 5.44
C GLU A 83 5.62 -2.76 4.84
N ARG A 84 5.51 -2.68 3.51
CA ARG A 84 4.33 -2.11 2.85
C ARG A 84 3.07 -2.90 3.14
N LEU A 85 3.18 -4.24 3.13
CA LEU A 85 2.09 -5.13 3.48
C LEU A 85 1.71 -4.97 4.96
N MET A 86 2.71 -4.96 5.84
CA MET A 86 2.55 -4.75 7.28
C MET A 86 1.79 -3.47 7.58
N ARG A 87 2.20 -2.35 6.96
CA ARG A 87 1.51 -1.07 7.10
C ARG A 87 0.03 -1.16 6.72
N LYS A 88 -0.32 -1.80 5.60
CA LYS A 88 -1.72 -1.99 5.19
C LYS A 88 -2.51 -2.83 6.19
N VAL A 89 -1.92 -3.93 6.67
CA VAL A 89 -2.54 -4.82 7.65
C VAL A 89 -2.75 -4.09 8.97
N VAL A 90 -1.75 -3.37 9.48
CA VAL A 90 -1.83 -2.59 10.71
C VAL A 90 -2.88 -1.48 10.60
N LEU A 91 -2.91 -0.74 9.49
CA LEU A 91 -3.94 0.30 9.26
C LEU A 91 -5.36 -0.30 9.22
N SER A 92 -5.53 -1.45 8.55
CA SER A 92 -6.80 -2.17 8.54
C SER A 92 -7.18 -2.65 9.94
N LEU A 93 -6.22 -3.18 10.70
CA LEU A 93 -6.44 -3.63 12.07
C LEU A 93 -6.89 -2.47 12.95
N ILE A 94 -6.20 -1.32 12.90
CA ILE A 94 -6.59 -0.10 13.62
C ILE A 94 -8.03 0.28 13.27
N ALA A 95 -8.42 0.28 11.99
CA ALA A 95 -9.78 0.60 11.58
C ALA A 95 -10.83 -0.39 12.10
N THR A 96 -10.47 -1.67 12.28
CA THR A 96 -11.37 -2.69 12.83
C THR A 96 -11.47 -2.67 14.35
N VAL A 97 -10.36 -2.41 15.06
CA VAL A 97 -10.27 -2.45 16.52
C VAL A 97 -10.77 -1.15 17.14
N LEU A 98 -10.50 -0.02 16.47
CA LEU A 98 -10.88 1.33 16.90
C LEU A 98 -11.86 1.91 15.87
N PRO A 99 -13.14 1.49 15.88
CA PRO A 99 -14.13 2.07 15.00
C PRO A 99 -14.32 3.56 15.32
N VAL A 100 -14.50 4.36 14.26
CA VAL A 100 -14.66 5.82 14.31
C VAL A 100 -15.76 6.25 15.30
N THR A 101 -16.77 5.40 15.51
CA THR A 101 -17.90 5.66 16.41
C THR A 101 -17.55 5.59 17.90
N LEU A 102 -16.48 4.88 18.29
CA LEU A 102 -16.09 4.71 19.70
C LEU A 102 -15.08 5.76 20.15
N SER A 103 -13.99 5.92 19.41
CA SER A 103 -12.92 6.88 19.74
C SER A 103 -12.19 7.32 18.48
N PRO A 104 -12.73 8.31 17.76
CA PRO A 104 -12.15 8.78 16.51
C PRO A 104 -10.77 9.42 16.71
N ALA A 105 -10.56 10.11 17.83
CA ALA A 105 -9.28 10.73 18.16
C ALA A 105 -8.16 9.68 18.32
N LEU A 106 -8.42 8.62 19.09
CA LEU A 106 -7.45 7.54 19.31
C LEU A 106 -7.14 6.78 18.01
N GLN A 107 -8.14 6.55 17.16
CA GLN A 107 -7.94 5.92 15.86
C GLN A 107 -7.00 6.77 14.98
N MET A 108 -7.25 8.07 14.90
CA MET A 108 -6.44 8.97 14.09
C MET A 108 -5.01 9.14 14.63
N GLU A 109 -4.84 9.16 15.96
CA GLU A 109 -3.53 9.16 16.60
C GLU A 109 -2.74 7.89 16.25
N ALA A 110 -3.36 6.72 16.35
CA ALA A 110 -2.73 5.44 15.98
C ALA A 110 -2.33 5.40 14.49
N VAL A 111 -3.21 5.85 13.58
CA VAL A 111 -2.90 5.96 12.15
C VAL A 111 -1.72 6.91 11.92
N THR A 112 -1.69 8.05 12.61
CA THR A 112 -0.61 9.05 12.50
C THR A 112 0.74 8.44 12.90
N LEU A 113 0.80 7.73 14.02
CA LEU A 113 2.02 7.07 14.50
C LEU A 113 2.54 6.03 13.49
N VAL A 114 1.65 5.24 12.89
CA VAL A 114 2.03 4.26 11.86
C VAL A 114 2.58 4.95 10.61
N LEU A 115 1.97 6.05 10.17
CA LEU A 115 2.44 6.81 9.02
C LEU A 115 3.80 7.49 9.28
N ILE A 116 4.02 8.04 10.48
CA ILE A 116 5.31 8.61 10.88
C ILE A 116 6.39 7.53 10.90
N ALA A 117 6.12 6.39 11.55
CA ALA A 117 7.07 5.28 11.62
C ALA A 117 7.44 4.77 10.22
N SER A 118 6.45 4.61 9.34
CA SER A 118 6.67 4.21 7.95
C SER A 118 7.48 5.25 7.16
N LEU A 119 7.17 6.54 7.32
CA LEU A 119 7.92 7.62 6.67
C LEU A 119 9.37 7.67 7.14
N VAL A 120 9.63 7.59 8.44
CA VAL A 120 10.98 7.59 9.00
C VAL A 120 11.76 6.38 8.51
N ALA A 121 11.15 5.19 8.55
CA ALA A 121 11.79 3.99 8.05
C ALA A 121 12.08 4.10 6.54
N HIS A 122 11.16 4.66 5.75
CA HIS A 122 11.35 4.84 4.31
C HIS A 122 12.49 5.82 3.98
N LEU A 123 12.56 6.94 4.70
CA LEU A 123 13.63 7.92 4.57
C LEU A 123 15.00 7.34 4.97
N TYR A 124 15.04 6.45 5.95
CA TYR A 124 16.27 5.81 6.41
C TYR A 124 16.79 4.74 5.44
N PHE A 125 15.91 3.88 4.92
CA PHE A 125 16.33 2.72 4.12
C PHE A 125 16.41 2.97 2.61
N TRP A 126 15.69 3.96 2.07
CA TRP A 126 15.70 4.32 0.64
C TRP A 126 15.60 3.10 -0.31
N PRO A 127 14.52 2.31 -0.21
CA PRO A 127 14.50 0.91 -0.65
C PRO A 127 14.43 0.70 -2.17
N TYR A 128 13.94 1.68 -2.93
CA TYR A 128 13.80 1.52 -4.38
C TYR A 128 15.12 1.79 -5.11
N GLN A 129 15.34 1.11 -6.24
CA GLN A 129 16.51 1.32 -7.08
C GLN A 129 16.47 2.68 -7.80
N ALA A 130 15.30 3.07 -8.30
CA ALA A 130 15.09 4.34 -8.97
C ALA A 130 14.55 5.39 -8.00
N ASP A 131 15.23 6.54 -7.95
CA ASP A 131 14.94 7.63 -7.00
C ASP A 131 13.54 8.24 -7.18
N ASP A 132 13.00 8.21 -8.39
CA ASP A 132 11.65 8.70 -8.65
C ASP A 132 10.59 7.94 -7.85
N TRP A 133 10.77 6.63 -7.66
CA TRP A 133 9.86 5.81 -6.85
C TRP A 133 9.99 6.10 -5.36
N ASN A 134 11.21 6.32 -4.87
CA ASN A 134 11.43 6.75 -3.48
C ASN A 134 10.76 8.11 -3.23
N ARG A 135 10.97 9.08 -4.12
CA ARG A 135 10.34 10.42 -4.02
C ARG A 135 8.81 10.34 -4.08
N ALA A 136 8.26 9.50 -4.95
CA ALA A 136 6.82 9.30 -5.05
C ALA A 136 6.24 8.69 -3.77
N GLU A 137 6.85 7.64 -3.20
CA GLU A 137 6.38 7.02 -1.95
C GLU A 137 6.51 7.99 -0.76
N ILE A 138 7.62 8.74 -0.65
CA ILE A 138 7.79 9.80 0.36
C ILE A 138 6.69 10.84 0.22
N GLY A 139 6.42 11.30 -1.01
CA GLY A 139 5.36 12.26 -1.30
C GLY A 139 3.98 11.74 -0.89
N LEU A 140 3.66 10.49 -1.23
CA LEU A 140 2.40 9.85 -0.85
C LEU A 140 2.25 9.69 0.67
N LEU A 141 3.32 9.29 1.37
CA LEU A 141 3.33 9.19 2.83
C LEU A 141 3.15 10.57 3.48
N PHE A 142 3.85 11.58 2.98
CA PHE A 142 3.75 12.95 3.49
C PHE A 142 2.36 13.54 3.30
N VAL A 143 1.75 13.33 2.13
CA VAL A 143 0.39 13.81 1.91
C VAL A 143 -0.63 13.02 2.72
N SER A 144 -0.45 11.71 2.87
CA SER A 144 -1.29 10.90 3.76
C SER A 144 -1.21 11.42 5.20
N LEU A 145 -0.02 11.78 5.68
CA LEU A 145 0.20 12.38 7.00
C LEU A 145 -0.47 13.76 7.11
N THR A 146 -0.41 14.57 6.05
CA THR A 146 -1.06 15.89 5.99
C THR A 146 -2.58 15.75 6.05
N ILE A 147 -3.18 14.86 5.26
CA ILE A 147 -4.62 14.56 5.29
C ILE A 147 -5.04 14.06 6.68
N THR A 148 -4.27 13.14 7.24
CA THR A 148 -4.52 12.57 8.57
C THR A 148 -4.47 13.68 9.63
N GLY A 149 -3.44 14.53 9.61
CA GLY A 149 -3.30 15.66 10.52
C GLY A 149 -4.43 16.68 10.41
N MET A 150 -4.83 17.06 9.19
CA MET A 150 -5.99 17.94 8.98
C MET A 150 -7.29 17.31 9.49
N THR A 151 -7.45 16.00 9.31
CA THR A 151 -8.59 15.25 9.81
C THR A 151 -8.58 15.19 11.34
N THR A 152 -7.41 14.99 11.96
CA THR A 152 -7.23 15.06 13.41
C THR A 152 -7.59 16.45 13.94
N CYS A 153 -7.16 17.53 13.28
CA CYS A 153 -7.57 18.90 13.64
C CYS A 153 -9.09 19.10 13.55
N LEU A 154 -9.75 18.48 12.56
CA LEU A 154 -11.19 18.53 12.39
C LEU A 154 -11.93 17.75 13.49
N ILE A 155 -11.37 16.63 13.95
CA ILE A 155 -11.95 15.81 15.02
C ILE A 155 -11.69 16.43 16.40
N ALA A 156 -10.50 16.99 16.62
CA ALA A 156 -10.10 17.68 17.85
C ALA A 156 -10.77 19.06 18.03
N ASN A 157 -11.91 19.29 17.38
CA ASN A 157 -12.72 20.51 17.38
C ASN A 157 -13.30 20.89 18.77
N ASP A 158 -12.83 20.25 19.82
CA ASP A 158 -13.09 20.65 21.19
C ASP A 158 -12.39 21.97 21.56
N LEU A 159 -11.34 22.39 20.82
CA LEU A 159 -10.70 23.69 21.01
C LEU A 159 -11.50 24.83 20.33
N HIS A 160 -11.72 25.91 21.08
CA HIS A 160 -12.53 27.08 20.72
C HIS A 160 -12.29 27.70 19.33
N TRP A 161 -11.08 27.57 18.76
CA TRP A 161 -10.70 28.16 17.47
C TRP A 161 -11.25 27.39 16.25
N ALA A 162 -11.59 26.10 16.40
CA ALA A 162 -12.06 25.25 15.30
C ALA A 162 -13.59 25.22 15.15
N LYS A 163 -14.35 25.80 16.11
CA LYS A 163 -15.83 25.75 16.13
C LYS A 163 -16.51 26.52 15.00
N SER A 164 -15.77 27.34 14.24
CA SER A 164 -16.34 28.08 13.12
C SER A 164 -16.78 27.12 12.00
N LYS A 165 -18.07 27.17 11.64
CA LYS A 165 -18.63 26.40 10.51
C LYS A 165 -17.88 26.64 9.21
N LEU A 166 -17.32 27.84 9.03
CA LEU A 166 -16.51 28.18 7.88
C LEU A 166 -15.20 27.38 7.87
N THR A 167 -14.47 27.35 8.99
CA THR A 167 -13.21 26.60 9.12
C THR A 167 -13.40 25.11 8.84
N GLN A 168 -14.46 24.51 9.38
CA GLN A 168 -14.77 23.10 9.12
C GLN A 168 -15.04 22.83 7.64
N ARG A 169 -15.84 23.67 6.96
CA ARG A 169 -16.10 23.54 5.52
C ARG A 169 -14.83 23.68 4.69
N VAL A 170 -13.98 24.64 5.03
CA VAL A 170 -12.69 24.87 4.36
C VAL A 170 -11.78 23.65 4.54
N LEU A 171 -11.66 23.11 5.76
CA LEU A 171 -10.85 21.92 6.04
C LEU A 171 -11.34 20.69 5.26
N VAL A 172 -12.65 20.42 5.25
CA VAL A 172 -13.23 19.32 4.47
C VAL A 172 -12.94 19.49 2.98
N PHE A 173 -13.15 20.69 2.44
CA PHE A 173 -12.88 20.98 1.04
C PHE A 173 -11.40 20.78 0.70
N LEU A 174 -10.48 21.21 1.59
CA LEU A 174 -9.04 21.03 1.42
C LEU A 174 -8.65 19.55 1.44
N ILE A 175 -9.15 18.77 2.40
CA ILE A 175 -8.92 17.32 2.48
C ILE A 175 -9.40 16.62 1.20
N CYS A 176 -10.64 16.88 0.77
CA CYS A 176 -11.21 16.30 -0.45
C CYS A 176 -10.43 16.71 -1.71
N SER A 177 -10.01 17.97 -1.79
CA SER A 177 -9.23 18.48 -2.94
C SER A 177 -7.86 17.84 -3.03
N ILE A 178 -7.16 17.68 -1.90
CA ILE A 178 -5.84 17.02 -1.86
C ILE A 178 -5.98 15.54 -2.23
N ALA A 179 -6.94 14.83 -1.63
CA ALA A 179 -7.18 13.42 -1.93
C ALA A 179 -7.56 13.21 -3.41
N GLY A 180 -8.51 14.00 -3.92
CA GLY A 180 -8.92 13.95 -5.32
C GLY A 180 -7.79 14.30 -6.29
N GLY A 181 -6.99 15.32 -5.96
CA GLY A 181 -5.82 15.72 -6.74
C GLY A 181 -4.80 14.59 -6.88
N ILE A 182 -4.48 13.89 -5.79
CA ILE A 182 -3.56 12.74 -5.82
C ILE A 182 -4.13 11.57 -6.63
N CYS A 183 -5.42 11.26 -6.46
CA CYS A 183 -6.06 10.22 -7.25
C CYS A 183 -5.98 10.53 -8.76
N ILE A 184 -6.20 11.79 -9.15
CA ILE A 184 -6.08 12.23 -10.55
C ILE A 184 -4.63 12.11 -11.04
N VAL A 185 -3.66 12.63 -10.28
CA VAL A 185 -2.24 12.55 -10.64
C VAL A 185 -1.81 11.10 -10.81
N MET A 186 -2.20 10.22 -9.88
CA MET A 186 -1.88 8.79 -9.96
C MET A 186 -2.54 8.13 -11.17
N LEU A 187 -3.82 8.41 -11.43
CA LEU A 187 -4.52 7.86 -12.58
C LEU A 187 -3.85 8.28 -13.89
N VAL A 188 -3.44 9.55 -13.99
CA VAL A 188 -2.75 10.08 -15.17
C VAL A 188 -1.38 9.42 -15.35
N THR A 189 -0.56 9.33 -14.29
CA THR A 189 0.77 8.71 -14.38
C THR A 189 0.68 7.23 -14.72
N PHE A 190 -0.24 6.47 -14.11
CA PHE A 190 -0.49 5.08 -14.47
C PHE A 190 -0.96 4.94 -15.92
N SER A 191 -1.85 5.82 -16.38
CA SER A 191 -2.34 5.79 -17.77
C SER A 191 -1.22 6.07 -18.77
N LEU A 192 -0.37 7.06 -18.49
CA LEU A 192 0.79 7.38 -19.34
C LEU A 192 1.82 6.25 -19.36
N ALA A 193 2.14 5.67 -18.21
CA ALA A 193 3.05 4.52 -18.10
C ALA A 193 2.51 3.31 -18.86
N TYR A 194 1.22 3.02 -18.72
CA TYR A 194 0.55 1.93 -19.44
C TYR A 194 0.57 2.13 -20.97
N LEU A 195 0.34 3.37 -21.44
CA LEU A 195 0.43 3.69 -22.86
C LEU A 195 1.86 3.59 -23.39
N ALA A 196 2.86 4.00 -22.62
CA ALA A 196 4.26 3.87 -22.97
C ALA A 196 4.68 2.40 -23.11
N GLU A 197 4.30 1.55 -22.15
CA GLU A 197 4.55 0.11 -22.20
C GLU A 197 3.87 -0.55 -23.42
N ARG A 198 2.63 -0.15 -23.73
CA ARG A 198 1.93 -0.63 -24.93
C ARG A 198 2.66 -0.24 -26.22
N ARG A 199 3.22 0.97 -26.31
CA ARG A 199 4.02 1.39 -27.47
C ARG A 199 5.29 0.56 -27.61
N GLN A 200 6.03 0.35 -26.52
CA GLN A 200 7.25 -0.47 -26.51
C GLN A 200 6.97 -1.92 -26.95
N ARG A 201 5.87 -2.53 -26.46
CA ARG A 201 5.47 -3.88 -26.89
C ARG A 201 5.07 -3.94 -28.36
N ALA A 202 4.45 -2.89 -28.90
CA ALA A 202 4.10 -2.83 -30.31
C ALA A 202 5.34 -2.68 -31.21
N GLU A 203 6.33 -1.89 -30.79
CA GLU A 203 7.62 -1.74 -31.49
C GLU A 203 8.45 -3.02 -31.45
N ALA A 204 8.54 -3.69 -30.30
CA ALA A 204 9.23 -4.97 -30.15
C ALA A 204 8.67 -6.05 -31.09
N LYS A 205 7.34 -6.16 -31.19
CA LYS A 205 6.67 -7.08 -32.12
C LYS A 205 6.98 -6.75 -33.59
N LYS A 206 7.04 -5.47 -33.95
CA LYS A 206 7.41 -5.05 -35.32
C LYS A 206 8.86 -5.42 -35.64
N ALA A 207 9.79 -5.20 -34.71
CA ALA A 207 11.19 -5.58 -34.85
C ALA A 207 11.38 -7.10 -34.98
N GLU A 208 10.67 -7.90 -34.19
CA GLU A 208 10.69 -9.37 -34.27
C GLU A 208 10.20 -9.86 -35.64
N VAL A 209 9.07 -9.34 -36.12
CA VAL A 209 8.52 -9.68 -37.45
C VAL A 209 9.49 -9.28 -38.57
N GLN A 210 10.11 -8.10 -38.47
CA GLN A 210 11.11 -7.66 -39.45
C GLN A 210 12.35 -8.55 -39.46
N THR A 211 12.78 -9.02 -38.29
CA THR A 211 13.91 -9.94 -38.11
C THR A 211 13.59 -11.33 -38.69
N MET A 212 12.38 -11.85 -38.45
CA MET A 212 11.95 -13.12 -39.05
C MET A 212 11.87 -13.03 -40.58
N ARG A 213 11.40 -11.90 -41.12
CA ARG A 213 11.34 -11.67 -42.58
C ARG A 213 12.73 -11.62 -43.23
N SER A 214 13.73 -11.01 -42.60
CA SER A 214 15.09 -10.96 -43.14
C SER A 214 15.81 -12.32 -43.08
N LEU A 215 15.41 -13.20 -42.16
CA LEU A 215 15.94 -14.56 -42.05
C LEU A 215 15.33 -15.56 -43.05
N SER A 216 14.11 -15.33 -43.53
CA SER A 216 13.42 -16.22 -44.49
C SER A 216 14.18 -16.44 -45.81
N PRO A 217 14.64 -15.41 -46.56
CA PRO A 217 15.31 -15.63 -47.83
C PRO A 217 16.69 -16.30 -47.69
N ARG A 218 17.37 -16.14 -46.55
CA ARG A 218 18.61 -16.87 -46.27
C ARG A 218 18.37 -18.36 -46.04
N ARG A 219 17.22 -18.74 -45.48
CA ARG A 219 16.85 -20.15 -45.33
C ARG A 219 16.51 -20.79 -46.67
N GLU A 220 15.80 -20.07 -47.53
CA GLU A 220 15.51 -20.53 -48.89
C GLU A 220 16.80 -20.75 -49.70
N ALA A 221 17.74 -19.80 -49.65
CA ALA A 221 19.04 -19.94 -50.33
C ALA A 221 19.95 -21.05 -49.74
N ALA A 222 19.77 -21.43 -48.47
CA ALA A 222 20.53 -22.51 -47.84
C ALA A 222 19.87 -23.89 -47.99
N ALA A 223 18.57 -23.93 -48.31
CA ALA A 223 17.80 -25.15 -48.49
C ALA A 223 17.75 -25.63 -49.95
N GLU A 224 18.32 -24.88 -50.90
CA GLU A 224 18.48 -25.31 -52.29
C GLU A 224 19.58 -26.39 -52.35
N PRO A 225 19.22 -27.68 -52.54
CA PRO A 225 20.22 -28.74 -52.62
C PRO A 225 21.08 -28.49 -53.87
N ARG A 226 22.41 -28.52 -53.71
CA ARG A 226 23.34 -28.59 -54.85
C ARG A 226 22.99 -29.81 -55.69
N ALA A 227 22.21 -29.61 -56.74
CA ALA A 227 21.81 -30.65 -57.68
C ALA A 227 22.95 -31.06 -58.63
N ASP A 228 24.18 -30.57 -58.43
CA ASP A 228 25.29 -30.71 -59.39
C ASP A 228 26.35 -31.77 -59.03
N GLU A 229 26.14 -32.58 -57.98
CA GLU A 229 27.17 -33.53 -57.50
C GLU A 229 26.83 -35.02 -57.74
N THR A 230 26.00 -35.35 -58.74
CA THR A 230 25.66 -36.75 -59.09
C THR A 230 25.98 -37.21 -60.52
N SER A 231 26.74 -36.44 -61.31
CA SER A 231 27.11 -36.82 -62.69
C SER A 231 28.63 -36.86 -62.88
N THR A 232 29.28 -37.95 -62.46
CA THR A 232 30.51 -38.51 -63.07
C THR A 232 30.86 -39.82 -62.36
N VAL A 233 30.08 -40.86 -62.61
CA VAL A 233 30.50 -42.26 -62.51
C VAL A 233 29.88 -42.93 -63.71
N ASP A 234 30.62 -43.00 -64.82
CA ASP A 234 30.47 -44.01 -65.85
C ASP A 234 31.77 -44.01 -66.70
N ASP A 235 32.47 -45.15 -66.58
CA ASP A 235 33.46 -45.81 -67.44
C ASP A 235 34.70 -45.08 -68.01
#